data_AF-A0A543JFM2-F1
#
_entry.id   AF-A0A543JFM2-F1
#
_cell.length_a   1.000
_cell.length_b   1.000
_cell.length_c   1.000
_cell.angle_alpha   90.00
_cell.angle_beta   90.00
_cell.angle_gamma   90.00
#
_symmetry.space_group_name_H-M   'P 1'
#
loop_
_entity.id
_entity.type
_entity.pdbx_description
1 polymer ?
#
loop_
_entity_poly.entity_id
_entity_poly.type
_entity_poly.pdbx_seq_one_letter_code
_entity_poly.pdbx_strand_id
1 'polypeptide(L)'
;MKHRVALAGAFAAVLVTAACGGGGSSSSSTGGSSATTTTTTATAAANADPVKWTGTFCEGIGPTIEGVMTLLKTMFEGGAEDPAVQKAALLDYSSKAGKSLTEAGGKLDDLGAPSAESQELHDELVKFFTDSGKTLTEVNTELAALDPADPEFATKLEQLGGDQADPSKLQEQIKKLQDDPKLGEAFKQAPECVAMTETLKSLGG
;
A
#
# COMPACT_ATOMS: atom_id res chain seq x y z
N MET A 1 -10.70 -12.86 42.93
CA MET A 1 -11.12 -13.05 41.53
C MET A 1 -10.12 -12.23 40.69
N LYS A 2 -8.92 -12.76 40.38
CA LYS A 2 -8.60 -13.66 39.26
C LYS A 2 -9.22 -13.17 37.95
N HIS A 3 -8.51 -12.28 37.25
CA HIS A 3 -8.09 -12.39 35.84
C HIS A 3 -7.21 -11.18 35.50
N ARG A 4 -5.90 -11.31 35.78
CA ARG A 4 -4.84 -10.47 35.21
C ARG A 4 -4.00 -11.42 34.36
N VAL A 5 -4.31 -11.55 33.07
CA VAL A 5 -3.49 -12.30 32.12
C VAL A 5 -3.55 -11.62 30.74
N ALA A 6 -2.39 -11.09 30.36
CA ALA A 6 -1.79 -11.02 29.03
C ALA A 6 -2.62 -10.47 27.85
N LEU A 7 -2.37 -9.20 27.51
CA LEU A 7 -2.44 -8.67 26.14
C LEU A 7 -1.09 -8.01 25.85
N ALA A 8 -0.07 -8.85 25.65
CA ALA A 8 1.26 -8.45 25.21
C ALA A 8 1.75 -9.55 24.26
N GLY A 9 1.44 -9.44 22.98
CA GLY A 9 1.81 -10.48 22.03
C GLY A 9 1.17 -10.36 20.66
N ALA A 10 1.30 -9.21 19.99
CA ALA A 10 0.87 -9.07 18.59
C ALA A 10 1.85 -8.30 17.69
N PHE A 11 3.11 -8.10 18.11
CA PHE A 11 4.10 -7.30 17.34
C PHE A 11 5.46 -7.98 17.16
N ALA A 12 5.52 -9.32 17.05
CA ALA A 12 6.80 -10.01 16.88
C ALA A 12 6.69 -11.21 15.95
N ALA A 13 6.74 -11.00 14.63
CA ALA A 13 7.12 -12.05 13.68
C ALA A 13 7.30 -11.54 12.23
N VAL A 14 8.26 -10.65 11.93
CA VAL A 14 8.80 -10.58 10.55
C VAL A 14 10.30 -10.30 10.61
N LEU A 15 11.10 -11.32 10.88
CA LEU A 15 12.53 -11.29 10.60
C LEU A 15 13.01 -12.66 10.09
N VAL A 16 13.51 -12.61 8.85
CA VAL A 16 14.49 -13.50 8.20
C VAL A 16 13.97 -14.85 7.66
N THR A 17 13.97 -14.98 6.34
CA THR A 17 14.64 -16.09 5.64
C THR A 17 15.08 -15.65 4.24
N ALA A 18 16.37 -15.34 4.12
CA ALA A 18 17.10 -15.40 2.86
C ALA A 18 17.75 -16.78 2.76
N ALA A 19 17.57 -17.52 1.66
CA ALA A 19 18.52 -18.52 1.15
C ALA A 19 18.05 -19.18 -0.17
N CYS A 20 18.67 -18.72 -1.27
CA CYS A 20 19.44 -19.47 -2.28
C CYS A 20 18.91 -20.76 -2.95
N GLY A 21 19.06 -20.79 -4.28
CA GLY A 21 19.32 -21.97 -5.11
C GLY A 21 18.30 -22.13 -6.25
N GLY A 22 18.63 -22.19 -7.54
CA GLY A 22 19.90 -22.30 -8.26
C GLY A 22 19.66 -23.10 -9.55
N GLY A 23 20.27 -22.66 -10.67
CA GLY A 23 20.65 -23.53 -11.79
C GLY A 23 19.74 -23.60 -13.02
N GLY A 24 20.33 -23.37 -14.21
CA GLY A 24 19.78 -23.86 -15.48
C GLY A 24 20.28 -23.12 -16.73
N SER A 25 21.20 -23.74 -17.46
CA SER A 25 21.93 -23.20 -18.62
C SER A 25 21.17 -23.13 -19.96
N SER A 26 21.66 -22.22 -20.81
CA SER A 26 21.66 -22.10 -22.29
C SER A 26 21.03 -23.20 -23.18
N SER A 27 20.29 -22.79 -24.22
CA SER A 27 20.75 -22.72 -25.64
C SER A 27 19.60 -22.59 -26.66
N SER A 28 19.95 -21.92 -27.77
CA SER A 28 19.21 -21.55 -28.98
C SER A 28 18.55 -22.68 -29.81
N SER A 29 17.45 -22.37 -30.53
CA SER A 29 17.39 -22.38 -32.01
C SER A 29 16.00 -22.02 -32.60
N THR A 30 16.02 -21.03 -33.48
CA THR A 30 15.42 -20.92 -34.84
C THR A 30 14.00 -21.45 -35.16
N GLY A 31 13.15 -20.52 -35.64
CA GLY A 31 12.47 -20.64 -36.94
C GLY A 31 10.96 -20.95 -36.94
N GLY A 32 10.14 -19.99 -37.38
CA GLY A 32 8.74 -20.24 -37.70
C GLY A 32 7.96 -18.98 -38.07
N SER A 33 8.04 -18.57 -39.34
CA SER A 33 7.21 -17.51 -39.92
C SER A 33 5.72 -17.88 -39.90
N SER A 34 4.88 -16.96 -39.44
CA SER A 34 3.51 -16.80 -39.92
C SER A 34 3.07 -15.35 -39.72
N ALA A 35 2.55 -14.78 -40.81
CA ALA A 35 2.25 -13.37 -40.95
C ALA A 35 0.96 -12.98 -40.22
N THR A 36 1.10 -11.92 -39.42
CA THR A 36 0.27 -10.72 -39.33
C THR A 36 -1.26 -10.88 -39.29
N THR A 37 -1.82 -10.72 -38.10
CA THR A 37 -3.03 -9.90 -37.93
C THR A 37 -2.69 -8.83 -36.89
N THR A 38 -2.20 -7.68 -37.35
CA THR A 38 -1.99 -6.51 -36.50
C THR A 38 -3.36 -5.95 -36.17
N THR A 39 -3.93 -6.43 -35.07
CA THR A 39 -4.91 -5.64 -34.33
C THR A 39 -4.11 -4.52 -33.71
N THR A 40 -4.14 -3.33 -34.32
CA THR A 40 -3.66 -2.11 -33.69
C THR A 40 -4.62 -1.79 -32.55
N THR A 41 -4.48 -2.50 -31.43
CA THR A 41 -4.88 -1.96 -30.15
C THR A 41 -4.01 -0.72 -30.00
N ALA A 42 -4.62 0.46 -30.02
CA ALA A 42 -3.92 1.68 -29.67
C ALA A 42 -3.46 1.50 -28.22
N THR A 43 -2.22 1.01 -28.04
CA THR A 43 -1.49 1.13 -26.79
C THR A 43 -1.47 2.62 -26.51
N ALA A 44 -2.19 3.04 -25.48
CA ALA A 44 -2.08 4.40 -24.96
C ALA A 44 -0.58 4.69 -24.85
N ALA A 45 -0.13 5.75 -25.51
CA ALA A 45 1.29 5.97 -25.72
C ALA A 45 1.97 6.18 -24.36
N ALA A 46 2.61 5.13 -23.83
CA ALA A 46 3.30 5.16 -22.56
C ALA A 46 4.45 6.18 -22.61
N ASN A 47 4.21 7.35 -22.01
CA ASN A 47 5.10 8.51 -22.01
C ASN A 47 4.91 9.36 -20.74
N ALA A 48 4.35 8.79 -19.66
CA ALA A 48 4.23 9.54 -18.42
C ALA A 48 5.64 9.88 -17.91
N ASP A 49 5.82 11.10 -17.38
CA ASP A 49 7.09 11.48 -16.77
C ASP A 49 7.36 10.59 -15.55
N PRO A 50 8.47 9.82 -15.53
CA PRO A 50 8.73 8.85 -14.45
C PRO A 50 8.80 9.49 -13.07
N VAL A 51 9.34 10.71 -12.95
CA VAL A 51 9.47 11.43 -11.66
C VAL A 51 8.10 11.87 -11.15
N LYS A 52 7.27 12.45 -12.03
CA LYS A 52 5.90 12.83 -11.69
C LYS A 52 5.02 11.63 -11.35
N TRP A 53 5.18 10.53 -12.10
CA TRP A 53 4.42 9.31 -11.86
C TRP A 53 4.80 8.67 -10.50
N THR A 54 6.09 8.54 -10.21
CA THR A 54 6.57 8.03 -8.91
C THR A 54 6.23 9.00 -7.76
N GLY A 55 6.29 10.30 -7.99
CA GLY A 55 5.82 11.32 -7.05
C GLY A 55 4.34 11.16 -6.70
N THR A 56 3.48 10.91 -7.70
CA THR A 56 2.04 10.65 -7.50
C THR A 56 1.81 9.38 -6.68
N PHE A 57 2.57 8.32 -6.95
CA PHE A 57 2.54 7.10 -6.15
C PHE A 57 2.88 7.37 -4.67
N CYS A 58 3.96 8.10 -4.40
CA CYS A 58 4.38 8.44 -3.04
C CYS A 58 3.44 9.42 -2.33
N GLU A 59 2.89 10.40 -3.06
CA GLU A 59 1.87 11.32 -2.57
C GLU A 59 0.64 10.55 -2.08
N GLY A 60 0.20 9.53 -2.82
CA GLY A 60 -0.96 8.71 -2.45
C GLY A 60 -0.77 7.93 -1.14
N ILE A 61 0.46 7.49 -0.86
CA ILE A 61 0.81 6.71 0.34
C ILE A 61 1.02 7.62 1.56
N GLY A 62 1.53 8.84 1.37
CA GLY A 62 1.87 9.78 2.44
C GLY A 62 0.78 9.90 3.53
N PRO A 63 -0.47 10.23 3.18
CA PRO A 63 -1.57 10.34 4.15
C PRO A 63 -1.88 9.04 4.88
N THR A 64 -1.61 7.88 4.29
CA THR A 64 -1.75 6.58 4.96
C THR A 64 -0.70 6.43 6.05
N ILE A 65 0.57 6.78 5.76
CA ILE A 65 1.65 6.74 6.75
C ILE A 65 1.39 7.74 7.89
N GLU A 66 1.02 8.98 7.57
CA GLU A 66 0.68 10.00 8.57
C GLU A 66 -0.51 9.58 9.44
N GLY A 67 -1.51 8.94 8.82
CA GLY A 67 -2.67 8.41 9.52
C GLY A 67 -2.30 7.26 10.48
N VAL A 68 -1.45 6.32 10.05
CA VAL A 68 -0.94 5.25 10.94
C VAL A 68 -0.16 5.85 12.11
N MET A 69 0.68 6.87 11.86
CA MET A 69 1.44 7.53 12.91
C MET A 69 0.56 8.27 13.91
N THR A 70 -0.47 8.95 13.42
CA THR A 70 -1.46 9.63 14.26
C THR A 70 -2.22 8.61 15.10
N LEU A 71 -2.66 7.50 14.48
CA LEU A 71 -3.34 6.41 15.16
C LEU A 71 -2.47 5.82 16.28
N LEU A 72 -1.23 5.46 15.98
CA LEU A 72 -0.28 4.93 16.97
C LEU A 72 -0.05 5.91 18.12
N LYS A 73 0.14 7.20 17.81
CA LYS A 73 0.29 8.23 18.83
C LYS A 73 -0.94 8.32 19.73
N THR A 74 -2.14 8.36 19.16
CA THR A 74 -3.40 8.37 19.92
C THR A 74 -3.52 7.15 20.82
N MET A 75 -3.13 5.96 20.34
CA MET A 75 -3.13 4.74 21.13
C MET A 75 -2.15 4.80 22.30
N PHE A 76 -0.92 5.29 22.08
CA PHE A 76 0.10 5.44 23.14
C PHE A 76 -0.23 6.51 24.17
N GLU A 77 -0.98 7.55 23.81
CA GLU A 77 -1.42 8.62 24.72
C GLU A 77 -2.64 8.21 25.59
N GLY A 78 -2.97 6.91 25.64
CA GLY A 78 -4.05 6.34 26.46
C GLY A 78 -5.33 6.03 25.68
N GLY A 79 -5.39 6.37 24.39
CA GLY A 79 -6.53 6.06 23.52
C GLY A 79 -6.77 4.55 23.34
N ALA A 80 -5.76 3.72 23.57
CA ALA A 80 -5.88 2.26 23.54
C ALA A 80 -6.79 1.69 24.64
N GLU A 81 -7.11 2.44 25.69
CA GLU A 81 -7.99 1.99 26.78
C GLU A 81 -9.43 2.51 26.63
N ASP A 82 -9.68 3.39 25.66
CA ASP A 82 -10.97 4.03 25.41
C ASP A 82 -11.52 3.62 24.02
N PRO A 83 -12.50 2.70 23.96
CA PRO A 83 -13.12 2.24 22.71
C PRO A 83 -13.65 3.36 21.81
N ALA A 84 -14.14 4.47 22.39
CA ALA A 84 -14.66 5.59 21.61
C ALA A 84 -13.52 6.37 20.94
N VAL A 85 -12.39 6.55 21.64
CA VAL A 85 -11.18 7.15 21.06
C VAL A 85 -10.59 6.25 19.99
N GLN A 86 -10.52 4.93 20.21
CA GLN A 86 -10.06 3.97 19.21
C GLN A 86 -10.90 4.05 17.93
N LYS A 87 -12.22 3.97 18.08
CA LYS A 87 -13.16 4.07 16.96
C LYS A 87 -12.97 5.38 16.19
N ALA A 88 -12.89 6.50 16.89
CA ALA A 88 -12.73 7.81 16.27
C ALA A 88 -11.40 7.92 15.49
N ALA A 89 -10.30 7.43 16.06
CA ALA A 89 -8.99 7.46 15.41
C ALA A 89 -8.95 6.57 14.16
N LEU A 90 -9.56 5.38 14.22
CA LEU A 90 -9.67 4.47 13.07
C LEU A 90 -10.60 5.02 11.98
N LEU A 91 -11.69 5.70 12.35
CA LEU A 91 -12.56 6.39 11.39
C LEU A 91 -11.81 7.52 10.66
N ASP A 92 -11.01 8.31 11.38
CA ASP A 92 -10.21 9.37 10.76
C ASP A 92 -9.16 8.78 9.80
N TYR A 93 -8.44 7.75 10.25
CA TYR A 93 -7.46 7.02 9.44
C TYR A 93 -8.08 6.45 8.15
N SER A 94 -9.09 5.59 8.26
CA SER A 94 -9.68 4.90 7.11
C SER A 94 -10.32 5.87 6.11
N SER A 95 -10.89 6.98 6.59
CA SER A 95 -11.45 8.02 5.71
C SER A 95 -10.36 8.74 4.91
N LYS A 96 -9.31 9.24 5.58
CA LYS A 96 -8.20 9.96 4.93
C LYS A 96 -7.41 9.05 4.00
N ALA A 97 -7.02 7.88 4.48
CA ALA A 97 -6.27 6.90 3.69
C ALA A 97 -7.11 6.39 2.51
N GLY A 98 -8.39 6.06 2.73
CA GLY A 98 -9.29 5.60 1.67
C GLY A 98 -9.44 6.62 0.53
N LYS A 99 -9.63 7.89 0.89
CA LYS A 99 -9.70 9.00 -0.08
C LYS A 99 -8.38 9.19 -0.81
N SER A 100 -7.27 9.28 -0.07
CA SER A 100 -5.93 9.50 -0.65
C SER A 100 -5.56 8.41 -1.65
N LEU A 101 -5.80 7.14 -1.29
CA LEU A 101 -5.49 6.02 -2.18
C LEU A 101 -6.36 6.04 -3.44
N THR A 102 -7.66 6.31 -3.31
CA THR A 102 -8.57 6.40 -4.46
C THR A 102 -8.17 7.54 -5.40
N GLU A 103 -7.85 8.73 -4.85
CA GLU A 103 -7.41 9.89 -5.62
C GLU A 103 -6.08 9.63 -6.34
N ALA A 104 -5.12 8.99 -5.65
CA ALA A 104 -3.85 8.63 -6.26
C ALA A 104 -4.00 7.57 -7.35
N GLY A 105 -4.86 6.56 -7.15
CA GLY A 105 -5.20 5.58 -8.19
C GLY A 105 -5.76 6.25 -9.45
N GLY A 106 -6.70 7.18 -9.28
CA GLY A 106 -7.24 7.98 -10.40
C GLY A 106 -6.18 8.86 -11.08
N LYS A 107 -5.36 9.57 -10.30
CA LYS A 107 -4.26 10.40 -10.86
C LYS A 107 -3.23 9.54 -11.62
N LEU A 108 -2.91 8.36 -11.11
CA LEU A 108 -1.99 7.43 -11.78
C LEU A 108 -2.59 6.96 -13.11
N ASP A 109 -3.85 6.53 -13.12
CA ASP A 109 -4.58 6.10 -14.33
C ASP A 109 -4.61 7.22 -15.39
N ASP A 110 -4.90 8.45 -14.97
CA ASP A 110 -4.90 9.64 -15.84
C ASP A 110 -3.51 9.95 -16.42
N LEU A 111 -2.44 9.70 -15.67
CA LEU A 111 -1.07 9.88 -16.14
C LEU A 111 -0.66 8.77 -17.13
N GLY A 112 -1.20 7.56 -16.96
CA GLY A 112 -0.80 6.37 -17.69
C GLY A 112 0.58 5.85 -17.29
N ALA A 113 0.99 4.74 -17.91
CA ALA A 113 2.29 4.13 -17.65
C ALA A 113 3.46 5.04 -18.14
N PRO A 114 4.57 5.12 -17.38
CA PRO A 114 5.78 5.83 -17.80
C PRO A 114 6.45 5.25 -19.05
N SER A 115 6.31 3.95 -19.26
CA SER A 115 6.82 3.25 -20.44
C SER A 115 6.03 1.97 -20.70
N ALA A 116 6.19 1.39 -21.90
CA ALA A 116 5.50 0.15 -22.24
C ALA A 116 5.95 -1.02 -21.34
N GLU A 117 7.20 -1.02 -20.89
CA GLU A 117 7.74 -2.04 -19.98
C GLU A 117 7.19 -1.92 -18.55
N SER A 118 6.73 -0.74 -18.15
CA SER A 118 6.15 -0.48 -16.83
C SER A 118 4.61 -0.55 -16.81
N GLN A 119 3.98 -0.91 -17.94
CA GLN A 119 2.51 -0.98 -18.05
C GLN A 119 1.90 -1.96 -17.04
N GLU A 120 2.47 -3.16 -16.90
CA GLU A 120 1.95 -4.17 -15.97
C GLU A 120 2.01 -3.67 -14.52
N LEU A 121 3.15 -3.10 -14.12
CA LEU A 121 3.31 -2.50 -12.80
C LEU A 121 2.35 -1.32 -12.59
N HIS A 122 2.14 -0.52 -13.63
CA HIS A 122 1.20 0.59 -13.59
C HIS A 122 -0.24 0.13 -13.37
N ASP A 123 -0.70 -0.85 -14.14
CA ASP A 123 -2.05 -1.40 -14.02
C ASP A 123 -2.26 -2.05 -12.64
N GLU A 124 -1.26 -2.80 -12.15
CA GLU A 124 -1.26 -3.37 -10.80
C GLU A 124 -1.37 -2.31 -9.72
N LEU A 125 -0.63 -1.20 -9.85
CA LEU A 125 -0.64 -0.11 -8.88
C LEU A 125 -1.93 0.68 -8.89
N VAL A 126 -2.43 1.08 -10.07
CA VAL A 126 -3.74 1.74 -10.18
C VAL A 126 -4.80 0.88 -9.50
N LYS A 127 -4.82 -0.41 -9.82
CA LYS A 127 -5.73 -1.36 -9.18
C LYS A 127 -5.54 -1.43 -7.67
N PHE A 128 -4.31 -1.56 -7.19
CA PHE A 128 -4.00 -1.63 -5.76
C PHE A 128 -4.51 -0.39 -5.02
N PHE A 129 -4.25 0.81 -5.54
CA PHE A 129 -4.67 2.07 -4.93
C PHE A 129 -6.19 2.20 -4.92
N THR A 130 -6.86 1.93 -6.04
CA THR A 130 -8.33 2.01 -6.14
C THR A 130 -9.01 0.96 -5.25
N ASP A 131 -8.57 -0.29 -5.29
CA ASP A 131 -9.17 -1.37 -4.49
C ASP A 131 -8.92 -1.12 -2.99
N SER A 132 -7.70 -0.72 -2.59
CA SER A 132 -7.39 -0.40 -1.19
C SER A 132 -8.18 0.81 -0.71
N GLY A 133 -8.31 1.85 -1.54
CA GLY A 133 -9.11 3.04 -1.25
C GLY A 133 -10.59 2.71 -1.02
N LYS A 134 -11.16 1.86 -1.88
CA LYS A 134 -12.52 1.33 -1.72
C LYS A 134 -12.67 0.52 -0.45
N THR A 135 -11.75 -0.41 -0.19
CA THR A 135 -11.81 -1.29 0.99
C THR A 135 -11.72 -0.48 2.29
N LEU A 136 -10.90 0.57 2.35
CA LEU A 136 -10.85 1.47 3.50
C LEU A 136 -12.14 2.29 3.67
N THR A 137 -12.80 2.67 2.57
CA THR A 137 -14.11 3.34 2.62
C THR A 137 -15.21 2.41 3.14
N GLU A 138 -15.17 1.13 2.74
CA GLU A 138 -16.07 0.08 3.25
C GLU A 138 -15.84 -0.15 4.75
N VAL A 139 -14.58 -0.33 5.17
CA VAL A 139 -14.22 -0.42 6.61
C VAL A 139 -14.66 0.80 7.38
N ASN A 140 -14.52 2.00 6.83
CA ASN A 140 -14.99 3.22 7.49
C ASN A 140 -16.50 3.17 7.76
N THR A 141 -17.27 2.66 6.80
CA THR A 141 -18.71 2.50 6.92
C THR A 141 -19.08 1.46 7.98
N GLU A 142 -18.41 0.30 7.98
CA GLU A 142 -18.64 -0.77 8.96
C GLU A 142 -18.23 -0.34 10.37
N LEU A 143 -17.08 0.32 10.50
CA LEU A 143 -16.58 0.87 11.75
C LEU A 143 -17.53 1.95 12.29
N ALA A 144 -18.09 2.80 11.44
CA ALA A 144 -19.04 3.83 11.85
C ALA A 144 -20.31 3.22 12.49
N ALA A 145 -20.70 2.03 12.04
CA ALA A 145 -21.85 1.29 12.57
C ALA A 145 -21.58 0.57 13.91
N LEU A 146 -20.32 0.38 14.32
CA LEU A 146 -20.00 -0.26 15.60
C LEU A 146 -20.36 0.62 16.80
N ASP A 147 -20.87 0.04 17.89
CA ASP A 147 -21.05 0.77 19.14
C ASP A 147 -19.80 0.61 20.01
N PRO A 148 -19.07 1.69 20.37
CA PRO A 148 -17.92 1.60 21.27
C PRO A 148 -18.27 1.15 22.70
N ALA A 149 -19.55 1.20 23.10
CA ALA A 149 -20.02 0.65 24.37
C ALA A 149 -20.38 -0.84 24.31
N ASP A 150 -20.34 -1.46 23.13
CA ASP A 150 -20.59 -2.89 22.96
C ASP A 150 -19.47 -3.71 23.62
N PRO A 151 -19.77 -4.67 24.52
CA PRO A 151 -18.75 -5.54 25.10
C PRO A 151 -17.95 -6.34 24.06
N GLU A 152 -18.51 -6.56 22.85
CA GLU A 152 -17.86 -7.25 21.73
C GLU A 152 -17.13 -6.28 20.78
N PHE A 153 -17.03 -4.99 21.12
CA PHE A 153 -16.42 -3.97 20.25
C PHE A 153 -15.01 -4.38 19.80
N ALA A 154 -14.15 -4.82 20.71
CA ALA A 154 -12.78 -5.21 20.39
C ALA A 154 -12.74 -6.39 19.40
N THR A 155 -13.57 -7.41 19.60
CA THR A 155 -13.65 -8.58 18.70
C THR A 155 -14.17 -8.18 17.32
N LYS A 156 -15.20 -7.33 17.25
CA LYS A 156 -15.71 -6.81 15.97
C LYS A 156 -14.66 -5.95 15.27
N LEU A 157 -13.91 -5.16 16.02
CA LEU A 157 -12.84 -4.33 15.49
C LEU A 157 -11.68 -5.15 14.92
N GLU A 158 -11.26 -6.21 15.63
CA GLU A 158 -10.23 -7.15 15.16
C GLU A 158 -10.65 -7.85 13.86
N GLN A 159 -11.93 -8.23 13.74
CA GLN A 159 -12.48 -8.82 12.52
C GLN A 159 -12.44 -7.86 11.32
N LEU A 160 -12.63 -6.55 11.55
CA LEU A 160 -12.49 -5.52 10.52
C LEU A 160 -11.04 -5.27 10.10
N GLY A 161 -10.07 -5.48 11.01
CA GLY A 161 -8.66 -5.15 10.77
C GLY A 161 -7.79 -6.28 10.19
N GLY A 162 -8.25 -7.54 10.27
CA GLY A 162 -7.41 -8.74 10.08
C GLY A 162 -6.61 -8.82 8.78
N ASP A 163 -7.27 -8.74 7.63
CA ASP A 163 -6.60 -8.89 6.32
C ASP A 163 -6.12 -7.56 5.71
N GLN A 164 -6.64 -6.43 6.20
CA GLN A 164 -6.32 -5.10 5.68
C GLN A 164 -5.10 -4.46 6.31
N ALA A 165 -4.64 -4.96 7.45
CA ALA A 165 -3.47 -4.44 8.14
C ALA A 165 -2.13 -5.01 7.62
N ASP A 166 -2.15 -5.93 6.64
CA ASP A 166 -0.93 -6.53 6.11
C ASP A 166 -0.20 -5.58 5.12
N PRO A 167 0.98 -5.03 5.49
CA PRO A 167 1.72 -4.13 4.61
C PRO A 167 2.46 -4.85 3.47
N SER A 168 2.48 -6.19 3.44
CA SER A 168 3.31 -6.99 2.53
C SER A 168 3.04 -6.67 1.05
N LYS A 169 1.76 -6.49 0.68
CA LYS A 169 1.39 -6.13 -0.70
C LYS A 169 1.95 -4.78 -1.12
N LEU A 170 1.89 -3.77 -0.24
CA LEU A 170 2.47 -2.46 -0.51
C LEU A 170 4.00 -2.56 -0.61
N GLN A 171 4.64 -3.34 0.26
CA GLN A 171 6.08 -3.56 0.24
C GLN A 171 6.54 -4.24 -1.06
N GLU A 172 5.79 -5.24 -1.53
CA GLU A 172 6.05 -5.91 -2.81
C GLU A 172 5.98 -4.93 -3.98
N GLN A 173 4.96 -4.05 -4.00
CA GLN A 173 4.80 -3.02 -5.04
C GLN A 173 5.93 -1.99 -5.01
N ILE A 174 6.31 -1.49 -3.82
CA ILE A 174 7.47 -0.60 -3.66
C ILE A 174 8.76 -1.29 -4.15
N LYS A 175 8.94 -2.58 -3.84
CA LYS A 175 10.10 -3.34 -4.28
C LYS A 175 10.14 -3.49 -5.80
N LYS A 176 9.02 -3.85 -6.45
CA LYS A 176 8.93 -3.91 -7.92
C LYS A 176 9.31 -2.57 -8.56
N LEU A 177 8.81 -1.47 -7.99
CA LEU A 177 9.12 -0.10 -8.46
C LEU A 177 10.61 0.23 -8.32
N GLN A 178 11.23 -0.14 -7.19
CA GLN A 178 12.65 0.12 -6.94
C GLN A 178 13.61 -0.78 -7.74
N ASP A 179 13.19 -2.01 -8.06
CA ASP A 179 13.96 -2.96 -8.87
C ASP A 179 13.93 -2.57 -10.37
N ASP A 180 12.96 -1.77 -10.80
CA ASP A 180 12.98 -1.12 -12.12
C ASP A 180 14.04 0.00 -12.15
N PRO A 181 15.01 -0.01 -13.10
CA PRO A 181 16.07 0.98 -13.12
C PRO A 181 15.60 2.43 -13.30
N LYS A 182 14.57 2.65 -14.13
CA LYS A 182 14.07 3.99 -14.44
C LYS A 182 13.16 4.50 -13.32
N LEU A 183 12.24 3.67 -12.84
CA LEU A 183 11.32 4.04 -11.78
C LEU A 183 12.03 4.10 -10.43
N GLY A 184 13.00 3.24 -10.17
CA GLY A 184 13.84 3.29 -8.97
C GLY A 184 14.74 4.53 -8.93
N GLU A 185 15.22 5.01 -10.08
CA GLU A 185 15.90 6.31 -10.17
C GLU A 185 14.92 7.46 -9.96
N ALA A 186 13.77 7.43 -10.63
CA ALA A 186 12.72 8.45 -10.49
C ALA A 186 12.21 8.57 -9.04
N PHE A 187 12.02 7.44 -8.35
CA PHE A 187 11.65 7.38 -6.94
C PHE A 187 12.64 8.10 -6.02
N LYS A 188 13.93 8.07 -6.34
CA LYS A 188 14.96 8.80 -5.57
C LYS A 188 14.96 10.30 -5.85
N GLN A 189 14.42 10.71 -7.00
CA GLN A 189 14.36 12.11 -7.43
C GLN A 189 13.04 12.79 -7.05
N ALA A 190 11.95 12.02 -6.98
CA ALA A 190 10.62 12.52 -6.64
C ALA A 190 10.61 13.06 -5.19
N PRO A 191 10.36 14.37 -4.99
CA PRO A 191 10.38 15.00 -3.66
C PRO A 191 9.44 14.32 -2.66
N GLU A 192 8.28 13.87 -3.12
CA GLU A 192 7.26 13.19 -2.33
C GLU A 192 7.78 11.85 -1.79
N CYS A 193 8.53 11.10 -2.62
CA CYS A 193 9.15 9.84 -2.22
C CYS A 193 10.33 10.04 -1.27
N VAL A 194 11.10 11.11 -1.46
CA VAL A 194 12.18 11.49 -0.52
C VAL A 194 11.60 11.84 0.83
N ALA A 195 10.56 12.69 0.87
CA ALA A 195 9.88 13.06 2.11
C ALA A 195 9.29 11.82 2.82
N MET A 196 8.64 10.92 2.07
CA MET A 196 8.13 9.66 2.61
C MET A 196 9.26 8.80 3.23
N THR A 197 10.38 8.67 2.53
CA THR A 197 11.53 7.88 3.01
C THR A 197 12.13 8.46 4.28
N GLU A 198 12.28 9.79 4.37
CA GLU A 198 12.78 10.46 5.57
C GLU A 198 11.82 10.30 6.76
N THR A 199 10.50 10.42 6.51
CA THR A 199 9.49 10.12 7.53
C THR A 199 9.63 8.69 8.03
N LEU A 200 9.73 7.68 7.14
CA LEU A 200 9.88 6.28 7.54
C LEU A 200 11.18 6.02 8.34
N LYS A 201 12.30 6.66 7.95
CA LYS A 201 13.57 6.55 8.72
C LYS A 201 13.44 7.10 10.13
N SER A 202 12.68 8.18 10.33
CA SER A 202 12.49 8.77 11.66
C SER A 202 11.77 7.84 12.65
N LEU A 203 11.14 6.76 12.16
CA LEU A 203 10.36 5.81 12.95
C LEU A 203 11.12 4.55 13.39
N GLY A 204 12.33 4.33 12.86
CA GLY A 204 13.07 3.08 13.10
C GLY A 204 14.56 3.12 12.76
N GLY A 205 15.16 4.32 12.75
CA GLY A 205 16.60 4.52 12.63
C GLY A 205 17.34 4.41 13.96
#